data_AF-A0AAU6KWC4-F1
#
_entry.id   AF-A0AAU6KWC4-F1
#
_cell.length_a   1.000
_cell.length_b   1.000
_cell.length_c   1.000
_cell.angle_alpha   90.00
_cell.angle_beta   90.00
_cell.angle_gamma   90.00
#
_symmetry.space_group_name_H-M   'P 1'
#
loop_
_entity.id
_entity.type
_entity.pdbx_description
1 polymer ?
#
loop_
_entity_poly.entity_id
_entity_poly.type
_entity_poly.pdbx_seq_one_letter_code
_entity_poly.pdbx_strand_id
1 'polypeptide(L)'
;MPNSAPLSQDELNQFVTDGALTRRSLIPERLLQPAARLVDTWMREEYDPSRLTGYTNRTFAPDLASHPDLLGLYHRSGLHELVAQLLHPAATAPVTTAQVQIRLPDGADQPVKAMHVDGVSCPHLQPEDLNTFTLIAGIVLCGSATSDAGALHYVPGGHRRMARYFAEDWTLGQPAQTPPDIAELAGTAVTACL
;
A
#
# COMPACT_ATOMS: atom_id res chain seq x y z
N MET A 1 -11.20 7.30 23.15
CA MET A 1 -10.50 8.02 22.06
C MET A 1 -9.57 7.05 21.37
N PRO A 2 -9.29 7.17 20.06
CA PRO A 2 -8.23 6.38 19.43
C PRO A 2 -6.88 6.70 20.10
N ASN A 3 -6.03 5.68 20.21
CA ASN A 3 -4.77 5.72 20.94
C ASN A 3 -3.60 6.01 19.97
N SER A 4 -3.72 7.04 19.15
CA SER A 4 -2.66 7.43 18.22
C SER A 4 -1.68 8.36 18.92
N ALA A 5 -0.81 7.77 19.76
CA ALA A 5 0.33 8.48 20.30
C ALA A 5 1.12 9.13 19.14
N PRO A 6 1.62 10.38 19.27
CA PRO A 6 2.42 11.03 18.23
C PRO A 6 3.60 10.17 17.75
N LEU A 7 4.11 10.46 16.55
CA LEU A 7 5.33 9.83 16.06
C LEU A 7 6.51 10.27 16.92
N SER A 8 7.31 9.31 17.39
CA SER A 8 8.58 9.61 18.05
C SER A 8 9.61 10.08 17.02
N GLN A 9 10.64 10.77 17.50
CA GLN A 9 11.73 11.21 16.63
C GLN A 9 12.42 10.04 15.92
N ASP A 10 12.54 8.90 16.59
CA ASP A 10 13.14 7.70 16.01
C ASP A 10 12.29 7.13 14.87
N GLU A 11 10.96 7.12 15.01
CA GLU A 11 10.05 6.70 13.93
C GLU A 11 10.09 7.66 12.74
N LEU A 12 10.21 8.97 12.98
CA LEU A 12 10.40 9.96 11.92
C LEU A 12 11.73 9.73 11.19
N ASN A 13 12.82 9.52 11.93
CA ASN A 13 14.13 9.24 11.37
C ASN A 13 14.15 7.93 10.57
N GLN A 14 13.46 6.91 11.06
CA GLN A 14 13.27 5.65 10.37
C GLN A 14 12.53 5.87 9.05
N PHE A 15 11.39 6.57 9.07
CA PHE A 15 10.61 6.83 7.86
C PHE A 15 11.43 7.61 6.81
N VAL A 16 12.20 8.61 7.22
CA VAL A 16 13.10 9.37 6.32
C VAL A 16 14.17 8.49 5.70
N THR A 17 14.74 7.57 6.48
CA THR A 17 15.85 6.71 6.04
C THR A 17 15.37 5.56 5.17
N ASP A 18 14.31 4.87 5.61
CA ASP A 18 13.86 3.61 5.03
C ASP A 18 12.73 3.82 4.01
N GLY A 19 12.00 4.93 4.09
CA GLY A 19 10.83 5.21 3.24
C GLY A 19 9.58 4.47 3.68
N ALA A 20 9.64 3.73 4.79
CA ALA A 20 8.53 2.97 5.34
C ALA A 20 8.55 3.01 6.87
N LEU A 21 7.36 2.90 7.47
CA LEU A 21 7.17 2.79 8.91
C LEU A 21 6.00 1.83 9.17
N THR A 22 6.16 0.92 10.12
CA THR A 22 5.10 -0.01 10.53
C THR A 22 4.75 0.20 12.00
N ARG A 23 3.46 0.41 12.30
CA ARG A 23 2.92 0.44 13.67
C ARG A 23 1.92 -0.68 13.88
N ARG A 24 2.14 -1.48 14.93
CA ARG A 24 1.24 -2.56 15.34
C ARG A 24 0.18 -2.04 16.30
N SER A 25 -0.98 -2.70 16.31
CA SER A 25 -2.08 -2.44 17.26
C SER A 25 -2.60 -0.99 17.24
N LEU A 26 -2.40 -0.26 16.13
CA LEU A 26 -2.86 1.12 15.97
C LEU A 26 -4.37 1.17 15.72
N ILE A 27 -4.88 0.28 14.86
CA ILE A 27 -6.29 0.28 14.45
C ILE A 27 -7.09 -0.54 15.47
N PRO A 28 -8.11 0.04 16.12
CA PRO A 28 -8.92 -0.70 17.08
C PRO A 28 -9.79 -1.76 16.41
N GLU A 29 -9.97 -2.90 17.08
CA GLU A 29 -10.73 -4.05 16.57
C GLU A 29 -12.16 -3.71 16.14
N ARG A 30 -12.83 -2.79 16.85
CA ARG A 30 -14.17 -2.31 16.51
C ARG A 30 -14.27 -1.63 15.13
N LEU A 31 -13.14 -1.13 14.60
CA LEU A 31 -13.05 -0.57 13.24
C LEU A 31 -12.56 -1.62 12.25
N LEU A 32 -11.62 -2.48 12.65
CA LEU A 32 -11.03 -3.51 11.80
C LEU A 32 -12.05 -4.59 11.41
N GLN A 33 -12.85 -5.07 12.37
CA GLN A 33 -13.78 -6.18 12.19
C GLN A 33 -14.88 -5.94 11.15
N PRO A 34 -15.59 -4.80 11.13
CA PRO A 34 -16.55 -4.51 10.07
C PRO A 34 -15.90 -4.48 8.67
N ALA A 35 -14.74 -3.85 8.53
CA ALA A 35 -14.00 -3.78 7.26
C ALA A 35 -13.54 -5.17 6.77
N ALA A 36 -13.01 -6.00 7.68
CA ALA A 36 -12.60 -7.35 7.35
C ALA A 36 -13.79 -8.21 6.89
N ARG A 37 -14.93 -8.19 7.62
CA ARG A 37 -16.14 -8.91 7.22
C ARG A 37 -16.71 -8.44 5.88
N LEU A 38 -16.62 -7.14 5.60
CA LEU A 38 -17.08 -6.58 4.33
C LEU A 38 -16.27 -7.17 3.15
N VAL A 39 -14.94 -7.15 3.24
CA VAL A 39 -14.06 -7.73 2.20
C VAL A 39 -14.24 -9.24 2.08
N ASP A 40 -14.37 -9.94 3.21
CA ASP A 40 -14.60 -11.39 3.27
C ASP A 40 -15.96 -11.79 2.65
N THR A 41 -17.01 -11.00 2.86
CA THR A 41 -18.32 -11.21 2.22
C THR A 41 -18.23 -11.03 0.71
N TRP A 42 -17.60 -9.95 0.25
CA TRP A 42 -17.36 -9.72 -1.18
C TRP A 42 -16.56 -10.88 -1.81
N MET A 43 -15.52 -11.38 -1.12
CA MET A 43 -14.74 -12.52 -1.59
C MET A 43 -15.55 -13.81 -1.77
N ARG A 44 -16.60 -14.02 -0.97
CA ARG A 44 -17.49 -15.18 -1.09
C ARG A 44 -18.56 -15.03 -2.15
N GLU A 45 -19.12 -13.82 -2.26
CA GLU A 45 -20.37 -13.59 -3.00
C GLU A 45 -20.13 -13.00 -4.39
N GLU A 46 -19.10 -12.18 -4.55
CA GLU A 46 -18.90 -11.32 -5.73
C GLU A 46 -17.55 -11.55 -6.45
N TYR A 47 -16.62 -12.28 -5.84
CA TYR A 47 -15.34 -12.57 -6.47
C TYR A 47 -15.51 -13.42 -7.73
N ASP A 48 -14.97 -12.89 -8.83
CA ASP A 48 -14.92 -13.56 -10.13
C ASP A 48 -13.48 -13.97 -10.48
N PRO A 49 -13.14 -15.27 -10.46
CA PRO A 49 -11.81 -15.76 -10.80
C PRO A 49 -11.33 -15.36 -12.19
N SER A 50 -12.23 -15.16 -13.15
CA SER A 50 -11.86 -14.76 -14.52
C SER A 50 -11.26 -13.35 -14.57
N ARG A 51 -11.46 -12.55 -13.52
CA ARG A 51 -10.96 -11.17 -13.37
C ARG A 51 -9.72 -11.06 -12.49
N LEU A 52 -9.13 -12.18 -12.05
CA LEU A 52 -7.99 -12.23 -11.12
C LEU A 52 -6.83 -11.30 -11.51
N THR A 53 -6.43 -11.28 -12.78
CA THR A 53 -5.36 -10.38 -13.27
C THR A 53 -5.74 -8.91 -13.09
N GLY A 54 -6.98 -8.54 -13.40
CA GLY A 54 -7.48 -7.18 -13.23
C GLY A 54 -7.55 -6.77 -11.76
N TYR A 55 -8.01 -7.66 -10.88
CA TYR A 55 -8.02 -7.41 -9.43
C TYR A 55 -6.61 -7.25 -8.88
N THR A 56 -5.70 -8.15 -9.25
CA THR A 56 -4.31 -8.11 -8.81
C THR A 56 -3.64 -6.80 -9.21
N ASN A 57 -3.78 -6.37 -10.45
CA ASN A 57 -3.10 -5.18 -10.94
C ASN A 57 -3.74 -3.86 -10.48
N ARG A 58 -5.00 -3.87 -10.00
CA ARG A 58 -5.72 -2.66 -9.56
C ARG A 58 -6.19 -2.76 -8.13
N THR A 59 -7.35 -3.38 -7.90
CA THR A 59 -7.96 -3.55 -6.59
C THR A 59 -8.96 -4.70 -6.67
N PHE A 60 -9.03 -5.49 -5.61
CA PHE A 60 -10.20 -6.32 -5.31
C PHE A 60 -11.33 -5.41 -4.84
N ALA A 61 -12.58 -5.89 -4.98
CA ALA A 61 -13.78 -5.17 -4.54
C ALA A 61 -13.83 -3.68 -4.93
N PRO A 62 -13.70 -3.32 -6.23
CA PRO A 62 -13.65 -1.93 -6.67
C PRO A 62 -14.90 -1.12 -6.28
N ASP A 63 -16.03 -1.77 -6.20
CA ASP A 63 -17.33 -1.28 -5.75
C ASP A 63 -17.35 -0.88 -4.26
N LEU A 64 -16.42 -1.39 -3.46
CA LEU A 64 -16.26 -1.00 -2.05
C LEU A 64 -15.32 0.19 -1.84
N ALA A 65 -14.71 0.76 -2.89
CA ALA A 65 -13.64 1.76 -2.75
C ALA A 65 -14.02 2.96 -1.85
N SER A 66 -15.27 3.41 -1.87
CA SER A 66 -15.75 4.53 -1.05
C SER A 66 -16.55 4.08 0.18
N HIS A 67 -16.49 2.79 0.57
CA HIS A 67 -17.32 2.27 1.65
C HIS A 67 -16.92 2.88 3.02
N PRO A 68 -17.88 3.35 3.83
CA PRO A 68 -17.60 4.03 5.11
C PRO A 68 -16.82 3.21 6.14
N ASP A 69 -16.90 1.89 6.08
CA ASP A 69 -16.12 1.01 6.96
C ASP A 69 -14.65 0.93 6.55
N LEU A 70 -14.34 0.93 5.24
CA LEU A 70 -12.96 0.97 4.74
C LEU A 70 -12.33 2.35 4.98
N LEU A 71 -13.02 3.41 4.57
CA LEU A 71 -12.55 4.79 4.79
C LEU A 71 -12.46 5.13 6.29
N GLY A 72 -13.33 4.51 7.11
CA GLY A 72 -13.33 4.64 8.55
C GLY A 72 -12.03 4.16 9.21
N LEU A 73 -11.31 3.22 8.60
CA LEU A 73 -10.02 2.75 9.10
C LEU A 73 -8.95 3.85 9.05
N TYR A 74 -9.02 4.78 8.09
CA TYR A 74 -8.10 5.91 8.00
C TYR A 74 -8.60 7.09 8.85
N HIS A 75 -9.87 7.46 8.69
CA HIS A 75 -10.44 8.68 9.28
C HIS A 75 -10.77 8.56 10.77
N ARG A 76 -11.14 7.38 11.28
CA ARG A 76 -11.64 7.21 12.66
C ARG A 76 -10.64 6.54 13.60
N SER A 77 -9.50 6.09 13.09
CA SER A 77 -8.52 5.29 13.86
C SER A 77 -7.42 6.11 14.51
N GLY A 78 -7.25 7.37 14.13
CA GLY A 78 -6.06 8.14 14.48
C GLY A 78 -4.93 8.10 13.44
N LEU A 79 -5.10 7.34 12.35
CA LEU A 79 -4.07 7.17 11.32
C LEU A 79 -3.86 8.43 10.49
N HIS A 80 -4.93 9.19 10.20
CA HIS A 80 -4.83 10.41 9.40
C HIS A 80 -3.96 11.48 10.07
N GLU A 81 -3.99 11.59 11.40
CA GLU A 81 -3.15 12.51 12.18
C GLU A 81 -1.67 12.11 12.14
N LEU A 82 -1.36 10.81 12.10
CA LEU A 82 0.02 10.33 11.96
C LEU A 82 0.54 10.58 10.54
N VAL A 83 -0.29 10.35 9.52
CA VAL A 83 0.04 10.67 8.14
C VAL A 83 0.29 12.17 7.95
N ALA A 84 -0.51 13.02 8.59
CA ALA A 84 -0.30 14.47 8.57
C ALA A 84 1.05 14.87 9.19
N GLN A 85 1.52 14.17 10.23
CA GLN A 85 2.86 14.40 10.79
C GLN A 85 3.98 14.03 9.81
N LEU A 86 3.85 12.90 9.09
CA LEU A 86 4.85 12.46 8.10
C LEU A 86 4.95 13.40 6.90
N LEU A 87 3.83 14.03 6.52
CA LEU A 87 3.76 14.90 5.34
C LEU A 87 4.06 16.38 5.65
N HIS A 88 4.22 16.75 6.92
CA HIS A 88 4.49 18.14 7.31
C HIS A 88 5.76 18.69 6.62
N PRO A 89 5.74 19.93 6.10
CA PRO A 89 4.69 20.94 6.18
C PRO A 89 3.63 20.89 5.08
N ALA A 90 3.64 19.88 4.21
CA ALA A 90 2.64 19.75 3.16
C ALA A 90 1.25 19.40 3.73
N ALA A 91 0.20 19.92 3.08
CA ALA A 91 -1.17 19.58 3.40
C ALA A 91 -1.53 18.20 2.81
N THR A 92 -2.40 17.47 3.50
CA THR A 92 -2.97 16.22 2.99
C THR A 92 -4.18 16.51 2.11
N ALA A 93 -4.28 15.82 0.96
CA ALA A 93 -5.51 15.81 0.19
C ALA A 93 -6.55 14.89 0.86
N PRO A 94 -7.86 15.15 0.71
CA PRO A 94 -8.89 14.27 1.24
C PRO A 94 -8.78 12.84 0.68
N VAL A 95 -8.71 11.85 1.57
CA VAL A 95 -8.77 10.43 1.19
C VAL A 95 -10.23 10.02 1.02
N THR A 96 -10.66 9.84 -0.22
CA THR A 96 -12.04 9.51 -0.61
C THR A 96 -12.23 8.08 -1.10
N THR A 97 -11.13 7.37 -1.36
CA THR A 97 -11.14 6.00 -1.88
C THR A 97 -10.11 5.14 -1.16
N ALA A 98 -10.45 3.87 -0.96
CA ALA A 98 -9.57 2.80 -0.52
C ALA A 98 -9.32 1.81 -1.67
N GLN A 99 -8.18 1.13 -1.63
CA GLN A 99 -7.88 -0.02 -2.46
C GLN A 99 -7.74 -1.25 -1.57
N VAL A 100 -8.21 -2.39 -2.07
CA VAL A 100 -8.12 -3.69 -1.41
C VAL A 100 -7.16 -4.56 -2.22
N GLN A 101 -6.10 -5.04 -1.56
CA GLN A 101 -5.16 -5.99 -2.15
C GLN A 101 -5.26 -7.31 -1.38
N ILE A 102 -5.37 -8.42 -2.13
CA ILE A 102 -5.52 -9.76 -1.56
C ILE A 102 -4.47 -10.66 -2.21
N ARG A 103 -3.75 -11.42 -1.40
CA ARG A 103 -3.02 -12.59 -1.86
C ARG A 103 -3.87 -13.83 -1.64
N LEU A 104 -4.13 -14.57 -2.71
CA LEU A 104 -4.83 -15.85 -2.63
C LEU A 104 -3.86 -16.96 -2.19
N PRO A 105 -4.35 -18.01 -1.51
CA PRO A 105 -3.54 -19.13 -1.07
C PRO A 105 -2.94 -19.91 -2.25
N ASP A 106 -1.98 -20.79 -1.94
CA ASP A 106 -1.24 -21.59 -2.92
C ASP A 106 -2.16 -22.31 -3.91
N GLY A 107 -1.86 -22.17 -5.21
CA GLY A 107 -2.60 -22.78 -6.32
C GLY A 107 -3.40 -21.80 -7.19
N ALA A 108 -3.62 -20.56 -6.75
CA ALA A 108 -4.12 -19.51 -7.63
C ALA A 108 -2.98 -18.97 -8.53
N ASP A 109 -3.20 -18.91 -9.84
CA ASP A 109 -2.26 -18.31 -10.80
C ASP A 109 -2.33 -16.77 -10.75
N GLN A 110 -2.00 -16.22 -9.57
CA GLN A 110 -2.07 -14.79 -9.32
C GLN A 110 -0.77 -14.12 -9.79
N PRO A 111 -0.83 -13.10 -10.67
CA PRO A 111 0.35 -12.42 -11.21
C PRO A 111 1.32 -11.95 -10.11
N VAL A 112 2.61 -12.11 -10.39
CA VAL A 112 3.68 -11.56 -9.54
C VAL A 112 3.80 -10.08 -9.84
N LYS A 113 3.76 -9.25 -8.79
CA LYS A 113 4.06 -7.81 -8.91
C LYS A 113 5.57 -7.62 -8.77
N ALA A 114 6.21 -7.15 -9.84
CA ALA A 114 7.60 -6.72 -9.79
C ALA A 114 7.76 -5.50 -8.87
N MET A 115 9.00 -5.26 -8.41
CA MET A 115 9.34 -4.04 -7.67
C MET A 115 9.06 -2.82 -8.54
N HIS A 116 8.25 -1.90 -8.01
CA HIS A 116 7.86 -0.67 -8.69
C HIS A 116 7.70 0.48 -7.70
N VAL A 117 7.63 1.70 -8.24
CA VAL A 117 7.03 2.85 -7.55
C VAL A 117 5.65 3.08 -8.13
N ASP A 118 4.70 3.47 -7.29
CA ASP A 118 3.35 3.73 -7.74
C ASP A 118 3.24 5.03 -8.55
N GLY A 119 2.28 5.06 -9.47
CA GLY A 119 1.95 6.26 -10.24
C GLY A 119 2.85 6.55 -11.44
N VAL A 120 3.73 5.62 -11.82
CA VAL A 120 4.46 5.62 -13.10
C VAL A 120 4.00 4.46 -13.99
N SER A 121 4.43 4.47 -15.26
CA SER A 121 4.13 3.47 -16.31
C SER A 121 3.85 2.07 -15.76
N CYS A 122 2.60 1.62 -15.74
CA CYS A 122 2.24 0.29 -15.24
C CYS A 122 1.20 -0.35 -16.17
N PRO A 123 0.76 -1.61 -15.97
CA PRO A 123 -0.22 -2.26 -16.85
C PRO A 123 -1.53 -1.48 -17.10
N HIS A 124 -1.79 -0.42 -16.31
CA HIS A 124 -2.98 0.42 -16.40
C HIS A 124 -2.69 1.93 -16.52
N LEU A 125 -1.42 2.33 -16.66
CA LEU A 125 -1.01 3.72 -16.78
C LEU A 125 -0.01 3.84 -17.94
N GLN A 126 -0.30 4.69 -18.93
CA GLN A 126 0.60 4.84 -20.08
C GLN A 126 1.93 5.46 -19.64
N PRO A 127 3.05 5.21 -20.35
CA PRO A 127 4.36 5.74 -19.98
C PRO A 127 4.45 7.28 -19.93
N GLU A 128 3.60 7.97 -20.70
CA GLU A 128 3.47 9.41 -20.73
C GLU A 128 2.61 10.01 -19.59
N ASP A 129 1.88 9.16 -18.86
CA ASP A 129 1.01 9.59 -17.77
C ASP A 129 1.71 9.45 -16.41
N LEU A 130 1.55 10.47 -15.56
CA LEU A 130 1.96 10.43 -14.16
C LEU A 130 0.74 10.56 -13.25
N ASN A 131 0.54 9.57 -12.40
CA ASN A 131 -0.49 9.58 -11.36
C ASN A 131 0.13 9.26 -10.00
N THR A 132 1.15 10.04 -9.65
CA THR A 132 1.93 9.86 -8.43
C THR A 132 1.19 10.39 -7.21
N PHE A 133 1.51 9.81 -6.05
CA PHE A 133 1.10 10.30 -4.75
C PHE A 133 2.30 10.23 -3.79
N THR A 134 2.23 10.98 -2.69
CA THR A 134 3.36 11.11 -1.78
C THR A 134 3.50 9.92 -0.82
N LEU A 135 2.39 9.31 -0.41
CA LEU A 135 2.36 8.28 0.63
C LEU A 135 1.20 7.30 0.43
N ILE A 136 1.45 6.01 0.62
CA ILE A 136 0.41 4.99 0.92
C ILE A 136 0.35 4.76 2.43
N ALA A 137 -0.86 4.76 2.97
CA ALA A 137 -1.15 4.25 4.31
C ALA A 137 -1.82 2.87 4.19
N GLY A 138 -1.03 1.81 4.38
CA GLY A 138 -1.51 0.42 4.31
C GLY A 138 -2.08 -0.06 5.65
N ILE A 139 -3.18 -0.81 5.58
CA ILE A 139 -3.82 -1.43 6.76
C ILE A 139 -3.99 -2.91 6.49
N VAL A 140 -3.44 -3.75 7.36
CA VAL A 140 -3.57 -5.21 7.25
C VAL A 140 -4.88 -5.63 7.89
N LEU A 141 -5.81 -6.15 7.08
CA LEU A 141 -7.12 -6.67 7.55
C LEU A 141 -7.02 -8.11 8.03
N CYS A 142 -6.23 -8.91 7.32
CA CYS A 142 -5.96 -10.31 7.57
C CYS A 142 -4.55 -10.60 7.05
N GLY A 143 -3.73 -11.34 7.79
CA GLY A 143 -2.35 -11.60 7.39
C GLY A 143 -1.67 -12.69 8.23
N SER A 144 -0.68 -13.33 7.61
CA SER A 144 0.23 -14.25 8.29
C SER A 144 1.47 -13.49 8.78
N ALA A 145 2.11 -14.02 9.82
CA ALA A 145 3.41 -13.55 10.30
C ALA A 145 4.57 -13.87 9.35
N THR A 146 4.33 -14.63 8.28
CA THR A 146 5.37 -15.17 7.40
C THR A 146 5.51 -14.37 6.11
N SER A 147 6.75 -14.22 5.62
CA SER A 147 7.06 -13.44 4.41
C SER A 147 6.62 -14.13 3.11
N ASP A 148 6.44 -15.44 3.13
CA ASP A 148 5.99 -16.26 2.00
C ASP A 148 4.48 -16.19 1.75
N ALA A 149 3.70 -15.67 2.69
CA ALA A 149 2.24 -15.52 2.57
C ALA A 149 1.81 -14.30 1.72
N GLY A 150 2.64 -13.88 0.77
CA GLY A 150 2.38 -12.72 -0.10
C GLY A 150 2.41 -11.38 0.63
N ALA A 151 3.32 -11.22 1.60
CA ALA A 151 3.53 -9.95 2.28
C ALA A 151 3.89 -8.83 1.29
N LEU A 152 3.53 -7.59 1.64
CA LEU A 152 4.08 -6.41 0.96
C LEU A 152 5.60 -6.39 1.16
N HIS A 153 6.36 -6.21 0.09
CA HIS A 153 7.81 -6.02 0.15
C HIS A 153 8.16 -4.59 -0.25
N TYR A 154 9.11 -3.99 0.47
CA TYR A 154 9.66 -2.66 0.16
C TYR A 154 11.18 -2.68 0.19
N VAL A 155 11.85 -1.74 -0.47
CA VAL A 155 13.31 -1.60 -0.38
C VAL A 155 13.63 -0.45 0.57
N PRO A 156 14.29 -0.69 1.72
CA PRO A 156 14.75 0.38 2.61
C PRO A 156 15.59 1.40 1.86
N GLY A 157 15.19 2.68 1.91
CA GLY A 157 15.85 3.76 1.18
C GLY A 157 15.56 3.80 -0.33
N GLY A 158 14.70 2.91 -0.82
CA GLY A 158 14.31 2.80 -2.23
C GLY A 158 13.69 4.10 -2.76
N HIS A 159 12.94 4.84 -1.95
CA HIS A 159 12.37 6.15 -2.32
C HIS A 159 13.45 7.17 -2.70
N ARG A 160 14.60 7.19 -2.00
CA ARG A 160 15.73 8.07 -2.34
C ARG A 160 16.45 7.61 -3.60
N ARG A 161 16.61 6.29 -3.77
CA ARG A 161 17.19 5.71 -4.99
C ARG A 161 16.33 6.02 -6.21
N MET A 162 15.01 5.91 -6.08
CA MET A 162 14.03 6.27 -7.11
C MET A 162 14.03 7.78 -7.38
N ALA A 163 14.08 8.63 -6.35
CA ALA A 163 14.19 10.08 -6.53
C ALA A 163 15.45 10.47 -7.33
N ARG A 164 16.59 9.84 -7.06
CA ARG A 164 17.82 10.03 -7.84
C ARG A 164 17.65 9.55 -9.28
N TYR A 165 17.10 8.35 -9.46
CA TYR A 165 16.82 7.80 -10.79
C TYR A 165 15.93 8.73 -11.63
N PHE A 166 14.89 9.29 -11.02
CA PHE A 166 14.02 10.28 -11.66
C PHE A 166 14.70 11.60 -12.00
N ALA A 167 15.70 12.00 -11.22
CA ALA A 167 16.44 13.23 -11.46
C ALA A 167 17.52 13.09 -12.55
N GLU A 168 18.10 11.90 -12.70
CA GLU A 168 19.33 11.68 -13.48
C GLU A 168 19.09 10.89 -14.78
N ASP A 169 18.33 9.81 -14.72
CA ASP A 169 18.31 8.79 -15.79
C ASP A 169 16.95 8.60 -16.45
N TRP A 170 15.87 8.82 -15.69
CA TRP A 170 14.51 8.53 -16.15
C TRP A 170 13.93 9.71 -16.93
N THR A 171 13.16 9.39 -17.97
CA THR A 171 12.43 10.39 -18.76
C THR A 171 10.98 9.96 -18.92
N LEU A 172 10.08 10.93 -18.97
CA LEU A 172 8.66 10.69 -19.22
C LEU A 172 8.47 9.96 -20.55
N GLY A 173 7.63 8.92 -20.57
CA GLY A 173 7.45 8.04 -21.72
C GLY A 173 8.32 6.77 -21.67
N GLN A 174 9.27 6.66 -20.74
CA GLN A 174 10.06 5.44 -20.57
C GLN A 174 9.22 4.33 -19.91
N PRO A 175 9.21 3.10 -20.45
CA PRO A 175 8.40 2.00 -19.89
C PRO A 175 8.96 1.41 -18.60
N ALA A 176 10.22 1.69 -18.26
CA ALA A 176 10.85 1.19 -17.04
C ALA A 176 10.27 1.89 -15.80
N GLN A 177 9.84 1.08 -14.83
CA GLN A 177 9.25 1.54 -13.56
C GLN A 177 10.29 1.82 -12.48
N THR A 178 11.44 1.15 -12.57
CA THR A 178 12.53 1.17 -11.60
C THR A 178 13.87 1.07 -12.33
N PRO A 179 14.97 1.53 -11.71
CA PRO A 179 16.28 1.25 -12.25
C PRO A 179 16.61 -0.26 -12.09
N PRO A 180 17.48 -0.83 -12.95
CA PRO A 180 17.76 -2.27 -12.96
C PRO A 180 18.19 -2.83 -11.60
N ASP A 181 18.97 -2.08 -10.82
CA ASP A 181 19.44 -2.50 -9.50
C ASP A 181 18.31 -2.68 -8.48
N ILE A 182 17.17 -2.01 -8.65
CA ILE A 182 15.99 -2.16 -7.78
C ILE A 182 15.08 -3.28 -8.27
N ALA A 183 14.96 -3.46 -9.59
CA ALA A 183 14.05 -4.45 -10.19
C ALA A 183 14.37 -5.90 -9.78
N GLU A 184 15.63 -6.19 -9.45
CA GLU A 184 16.11 -7.53 -9.09
C GLU A 184 16.08 -7.82 -7.58
N LEU A 185 15.76 -6.84 -6.74
CA LEU A 185 15.76 -7.02 -5.29
C LEU A 185 14.50 -7.75 -4.81
N ALA A 186 14.68 -8.66 -3.85
CA ALA A 186 13.56 -9.29 -3.14
C ALA A 186 12.84 -8.33 -2.17
N GLY A 187 13.54 -7.28 -1.72
CA GLY A 187 13.04 -6.33 -0.74
C GLY A 187 12.92 -6.91 0.68
N THR A 188 12.32 -6.11 1.57
CA THR A 188 12.03 -6.41 2.97
C THR A 188 10.53 -6.62 3.13
N ALA A 189 10.14 -7.78 3.63
CA ALA A 189 8.75 -8.12 3.90
C ALA A 189 8.19 -7.30 5.08
N VAL A 190 7.00 -6.73 4.91
CA VAL A 190 6.18 -6.19 5.99
C VAL A 190 5.42 -7.36 6.62
N THR A 191 5.90 -7.84 7.76
CA THR A 191 5.25 -8.93 8.48
C THR A 191 4.27 -8.40 9.52
N ALA A 192 3.02 -8.85 9.44
CA ALA A 192 1.99 -8.56 10.44
C ALA A 192 1.69 -9.84 11.22
N CYS A 193 2.12 -9.93 12.48
CA CYS A 193 1.43 -10.80 13.42
C CYS A 193 0.16 -10.06 13.82
N LEU A 194 -1.01 -10.62 13.45
CA LEU A 194 -2.28 -10.23 14.03
C LEU A 194 -2.43 -10.86 15.42
#